data_AF-W0LA28-F1
#
_entry.id   AF-W0LA28-F1
#
_cell.length_a   1.000
_cell.length_b   1.000
_cell.length_c   1.000
_cell.angle_alpha   90.00
_cell.angle_beta   90.00
_cell.angle_gamma   90.00
#
_symmetry.space_group_name_H-M   'P 1'
#
loop_
_entity.id
_entity.type
_entity.pdbx_description
1 polymer ?
#
loop_
_entity_poly.entity_id
_entity_poly.type
_entity_poly.pdbx_seq_one_letter_code
_entity_poly.pdbx_strand_id
1 'polypeptide(L)'
;MVINEDILNFFRKELPVVTSLRLKIIPLDLDVILQEYAEVEDLALAIDKYSEKFNIDVSSLNIENYFPWEIPWFFRDWFTKKPVKQSKEPLTVRMFAESAKAGRWLYD
;
A
#
# COMPACT_ATOMS: atom_id res chain seq x y z
N MET A 1 2.57 -9.22 20.98
CA MET A 1 3.48 -8.37 20.20
C MET A 1 3.15 -8.61 18.73
N VAL A 2 2.74 -7.58 17.98
CA VAL A 2 2.45 -7.73 16.56
C VAL A 2 3.75 -7.92 15.80
N ILE A 3 3.88 -9.01 15.05
CA ILE A 3 5.08 -9.31 14.27
C ILE A 3 4.87 -8.70 12.87
N ASN A 4 5.92 -8.14 12.26
CA ASN A 4 5.86 -7.59 10.90
C ASN A 4 5.24 -8.59 9.89
N GLU A 5 5.54 -9.88 10.08
CA GLU A 5 5.02 -11.00 9.29
C GLU A 5 3.49 -11.16 9.42
N ASP A 6 2.91 -10.85 10.58
CA ASP A 6 1.44 -10.91 10.79
C ASP A 6 0.74 -9.82 9.98
N ILE A 7 1.31 -8.62 9.96
CA ILE A 7 0.80 -7.49 9.15
C ILE A 7 0.95 -7.80 7.67
N LEU A 8 2.12 -8.30 7.25
CA LEU A 8 2.37 -8.65 5.86
C LEU A 8 1.42 -9.74 5.36
N ASN A 9 1.23 -10.80 6.14
CA ASN A 9 0.31 -11.88 5.78
C ASN A 9 -1.15 -11.45 5.85
N PHE A 10 -1.50 -10.48 6.68
CA PHE A 10 -2.81 -9.86 6.65
C PHE A 10 -3.06 -9.15 5.31
N PHE A 11 -2.16 -8.26 4.87
CA PHE A 11 -2.35 -7.55 3.59
C PHE A 11 -2.32 -8.48 2.39
N ARG A 12 -1.49 -9.54 2.41
CA ARG A 12 -1.50 -10.59 1.38
C ARG A 12 -2.84 -11.32 1.26
N LYS A 13 -3.59 -11.42 2.37
CA LYS A 13 -4.90 -12.09 2.41
C LYS A 13 -6.03 -11.16 1.98
N GLU A 14 -5.99 -9.90 2.42
CA GLU A 14 -7.08 -8.95 2.19
C GLU A 14 -7.00 -8.26 0.82
N LEU A 15 -5.80 -8.02 0.29
CA LEU A 15 -5.65 -7.38 -1.02
C LEU A 15 -5.73 -8.43 -2.13
N PRO A 16 -6.42 -8.12 -3.25
CA PRO A 16 -6.43 -9.00 -4.40
C PRO A 16 -5.01 -9.16 -4.92
N VAL A 17 -4.64 -10.39 -5.26
CA VAL A 17 -3.36 -10.66 -5.94
C VAL A 17 -3.47 -10.08 -7.34
N VAL A 18 -3.00 -8.85 -7.53
CA VAL A 18 -2.81 -8.26 -8.86
C VAL A 18 -1.81 -9.09 -9.63
N THR A 19 -2.32 -9.88 -10.56
CA THR A 19 -1.53 -10.34 -11.68
C THR A 19 -1.25 -9.13 -12.56
N SER A 20 0.02 -8.72 -12.67
CA SER A 20 0.40 -7.76 -13.72
C SER A 20 -0.07 -8.28 -15.08
N LEU A 21 -0.29 -7.40 -16.07
CA LEU A 21 -0.59 -7.79 -17.46
C LEU A 21 0.37 -8.85 -18.06
N ARG A 22 1.55 -9.06 -17.44
CA ARG A 22 2.53 -10.08 -17.80
C ARG A 22 2.37 -11.40 -17.02
N LEU A 23 1.26 -11.64 -16.33
CA LEU A 23 1.03 -12.80 -15.46
C LEU A 23 2.10 -12.99 -14.34
N LYS A 24 2.94 -11.98 -14.10
CA LYS A 24 3.93 -12.05 -13.02
C LYS A 24 3.22 -11.72 -11.72
N ILE A 25 3.13 -12.70 -10.83
CA ILE A 25 2.75 -12.51 -9.44
C ILE A 25 3.85 -11.65 -8.82
N ILE A 26 3.51 -10.43 -8.43
CA ILE A 26 4.42 -9.60 -7.64
C ILE A 26 4.21 -10.01 -6.19
N PRO A 27 5.18 -10.69 -5.55
CA PRO A 27 5.03 -11.03 -4.14
C PRO A 27 4.95 -9.74 -3.32
N LEU A 28 3.89 -9.58 -2.53
CA LEU A 28 3.78 -8.45 -1.61
C LEU A 28 4.84 -8.60 -0.52
N ASP A 29 5.68 -7.58 -0.36
CA ASP A 29 6.72 -7.44 0.67
C ASP A 29 6.52 -6.13 1.43
N LEU A 30 7.27 -5.92 2.52
CA LEU A 30 7.14 -4.77 3.41
C LEU A 30 7.33 -3.42 2.69
N ASP A 31 8.20 -3.38 1.70
CA ASP A 31 8.60 -2.15 0.97
C ASP A 31 7.87 -1.95 -0.36
N VAL A 32 6.93 -2.84 -0.70
CA VAL A 32 6.13 -2.69 -1.92
C VAL A 32 5.21 -1.48 -1.77
N ILE A 33 5.17 -0.65 -2.81
CA ILE A 33 4.27 0.49 -2.93
C ILE A 33 2.86 -0.03 -3.15
N LEU A 34 2.01 0.10 -2.14
CA LEU A 34 0.65 -0.44 -2.14
C LEU A 34 -0.23 0.21 -3.21
N GLN A 35 0.00 1.48 -3.55
CA GLN A 35 -0.74 2.17 -4.61
C GLN A 35 -0.47 1.60 -6.02
N GLU A 36 0.66 0.90 -6.22
CA GLU A 36 0.94 0.17 -7.47
C GLU A 36 0.44 -1.28 -7.42
N TYR A 37 0.07 -1.75 -6.23
CA TYR A 37 -0.37 -3.10 -5.98
C TYR A 37 -1.90 -3.20 -6.05
N ALA A 38 -2.65 -2.38 -5.33
CA ALA A 38 -4.11 -2.49 -5.32
C ALA A 38 -4.78 -1.15 -5.63
N GLU A 39 -6.05 -1.24 -6.06
CA GLU A 39 -6.89 -0.06 -6.25
C GLU A 39 -7.16 0.62 -4.90
N VAL A 40 -7.49 1.90 -4.94
CA VAL A 40 -7.68 2.70 -3.71
C VAL A 40 -8.84 2.18 -2.87
N GLU A 41 -9.88 1.64 -3.51
CA GLU A 41 -11.05 1.06 -2.87
C GLU A 41 -10.69 -0.21 -2.08
N ASP A 42 -9.88 -1.10 -2.68
CA ASP A 42 -9.41 -2.32 -2.03
C ASP A 42 -8.47 -1.99 -0.86
N LEU A 43 -7.61 -0.98 -1.03
CA LEU A 43 -6.72 -0.50 0.02
C LEU A 43 -7.49 0.10 1.18
N ALA A 44 -8.48 0.95 0.93
CA ALA A 44 -9.32 1.53 1.96
C ALA A 44 -10.02 0.44 2.79
N LEU A 45 -10.62 -0.55 2.12
CA LEU A 45 -11.25 -1.70 2.78
C LEU A 45 -10.26 -2.50 3.64
N ALA A 46 -9.05 -2.73 3.13
CA ALA A 46 -8.01 -3.45 3.86
C ALA A 46 -7.50 -2.66 5.07
N ILE A 47 -7.41 -1.33 4.98
CA ILE A 47 -7.01 -0.43 6.08
C ILE A 47 -8.04 -0.47 7.21
N ASP A 48 -9.33 -0.43 6.89
CA ASP A 48 -10.40 -0.51 7.90
C ASP A 48 -10.33 -1.85 8.65
N LYS A 49 -10.23 -2.96 7.93
CA LYS A 49 -10.07 -4.29 8.53
C LYS A 49 -8.78 -4.43 9.35
N TYR A 50 -7.71 -3.77 8.93
CA TYR A 50 -6.44 -3.73 9.67
C TYR A 50 -6.62 -3.03 11.02
N SER A 51 -7.27 -1.87 11.01
CA SER A 51 -7.58 -1.09 12.21
C SER A 51 -8.39 -1.92 13.21
N GLU A 52 -9.45 -2.57 12.75
CA GLU A 52 -10.30 -3.44 13.57
C GLU A 52 -9.54 -4.66 14.10
N LYS A 53 -8.81 -5.37 13.23
CA LYS A 53 -8.15 -6.64 13.59
C LYS A 53 -7.02 -6.46 14.61
N PHE A 54 -6.25 -5.39 14.46
CA PHE A 54 -5.07 -5.15 15.31
C PHE A 54 -5.32 -4.07 16.38
N ASN A 55 -6.52 -3.49 16.41
CA ASN A 55 -6.93 -2.44 17.33
C ASN A 55 -5.97 -1.23 17.31
N ILE A 56 -5.78 -0.69 16.10
CA ILE A 56 -4.82 0.39 15.82
C ILE A 56 -5.59 1.64 15.42
N ASP A 57 -5.27 2.77 16.04
CA ASP A 57 -5.88 4.03 15.66
C ASP A 57 -5.32 4.54 14.32
N VAL A 58 -6.12 4.43 13.26
CA VAL A 58 -5.81 4.97 11.92
C VAL A 58 -6.53 6.28 11.62
N SER A 59 -7.16 6.91 12.60
CA SER A 59 -7.96 8.13 12.38
C SER A 59 -7.15 9.31 11.84
N SER A 60 -5.83 9.35 12.10
CA SER A 60 -4.92 10.36 11.56
C SER A 60 -4.39 10.03 10.16
N LEU A 61 -4.71 8.86 9.60
CA LEU A 61 -4.33 8.51 8.23
C LEU A 61 -5.13 9.38 7.25
N ASN A 62 -4.46 10.37 6.66
CA ASN A 62 -5.03 11.18 5.60
C ASN A 62 -4.72 10.55 4.23
N ILE A 63 -5.74 9.99 3.59
CA ILE A 63 -5.61 9.31 2.29
C ILE A 63 -5.09 10.25 1.19
N GLU A 64 -5.33 11.56 1.32
CA GLU A 64 -4.88 12.57 0.36
C GLU A 64 -3.35 12.73 0.32
N ASN A 65 -2.62 12.23 1.32
CA ASN A 65 -1.15 12.22 1.30
C ASN A 65 -0.58 11.16 0.35
N TYR A 66 -1.38 10.12 0.10
CA TYR A 66 -0.99 8.95 -0.67
C TYR A 66 -1.63 8.91 -2.06
N PHE A 67 -2.75 9.61 -2.26
CA PHE A 67 -3.51 9.62 -3.52
C PHE A 67 -3.78 11.06 -4.03
N PRO A 68 -3.96 11.25 -5.36
CA PRO A 68 -3.90 10.25 -6.43
C PRO A 68 -2.46 9.78 -6.73
N TRP A 69 -2.29 8.49 -7.05
CA TRP A 69 -1.00 7.90 -7.45
C TRP A 69 -0.91 7.80 -8.97
N GLU A 70 0.16 8.32 -9.57
CA GLU A 70 0.32 8.31 -11.02
C GLU A 70 0.87 6.97 -11.50
N ILE A 71 0.04 6.12 -12.10
CA ILE A 71 0.50 4.89 -12.73
C ILE A 71 0.93 5.20 -14.18
N PRO A 72 2.19 4.96 -14.58
CA PRO A 72 2.61 5.16 -15.97
C PRO A 72 1.80 4.27 -16.92
N TRP A 73 1.23 4.86 -17.97
CA TRP A 73 0.59 4.08 -19.02
C TRP A 73 1.63 3.20 -19.76
N PHE A 74 1.20 2.04 -20.25
CA PHE A 74 2.09 0.97 -20.73
C PHE A 74 2.97 1.31 -21.94
N PHE A 75 2.55 2.22 -22.82
CA PHE A 75 3.36 2.69 -23.97
C PHE A 75 4.27 3.89 -23.67
N ARG A 76 4.32 4.40 -22.44
CA ARG A 76 5.02 5.65 -22.10
C ARG A 76 6.50 5.61 -22.47
N ASP A 77 7.15 4.47 -22.28
CA ASP A 77 8.57 4.27 -22.57
C ASP A 77 8.91 4.40 -24.07
N TRP A 78 7.92 4.25 -24.97
CA TRP A 78 8.12 4.49 -26.40
C TRP A 78 8.16 6.00 -26.74
N PHE A 79 7.51 6.84 -25.94
CA PHE A 79 7.39 8.28 -26.19
C PHE A 79 8.33 9.13 -25.32
N THR A 80 8.71 8.66 -24.12
CA THR A 80 9.57 9.44 -23.20
C THR A 80 10.33 8.54 -22.23
N LYS A 81 11.57 8.94 -21.90
CA LYS A 81 12.39 8.34 -20.82
C LYS A 81 12.31 9.10 -19.51
N LYS A 82 11.51 10.17 -19.42
CA LYS A 82 11.37 10.95 -18.18
C LYS A 82 10.67 10.06 -17.13
N PRO A 83 11.16 9.95 -15.89
CA PRO A 83 10.45 9.21 -14.85
C PRO A 83 9.09 9.86 -14.56
N VAL A 84 8.12 9.08 -14.10
CA VAL A 84 6.87 9.65 -13.55
C VAL A 84 7.26 10.38 -12.28
N LYS A 85 6.88 11.66 -12.16
CA LYS A 85 7.13 12.41 -10.94
C LYS A 85 5.96 12.19 -10.00
N GLN A 86 6.10 11.24 -9.09
CA GLN A 86 5.13 11.08 -8.01
C GLN A 86 5.15 12.33 -7.15
N SER A 87 3.97 12.88 -6.89
CA SER A 87 3.77 14.03 -5.99
C SER A 87 3.31 13.61 -4.59
N LYS A 88 3.02 12.31 -4.42
CA LYS A 88 2.51 11.69 -3.20
C LYS A 88 3.53 10.74 -2.60
N GLU A 89 3.37 10.46 -1.30
CA GLU A 89 4.25 9.54 -0.60
C GLU A 89 3.88 8.08 -0.91
N PRO A 90 4.85 7.16 -0.97
CA PRO A 90 4.56 5.75 -1.13
C PRO A 90 3.96 5.19 0.16
N LEU A 91 2.79 4.55 0.05
CA LEU A 91 2.16 3.82 1.13
C LEU A 91 2.68 2.37 1.11
N THR A 92 3.23 1.87 2.21
CA THR A 92 3.87 0.55 2.28
C THR A 92 3.41 -0.25 3.48
N VAL A 93 3.55 -1.59 3.41
CA VAL A 93 3.21 -2.48 4.53
C VAL A 93 4.13 -2.23 5.74
N ARG A 94 5.38 -1.77 5.52
CA ARG A 94 6.28 -1.35 6.60
C ARG A 94 5.66 -0.27 7.48
N MET A 95 5.00 0.72 6.88
CA MET A 95 4.34 1.81 7.61
C MET A 95 3.23 1.29 8.52
N PHE A 96 2.46 0.32 8.04
CA PHE A 96 1.48 -0.38 8.87
C PHE A 96 2.16 -1.19 9.98
N ALA A 97 3.22 -1.92 9.69
CA ALA A 97 3.95 -2.69 10.71
C ALA A 97 4.54 -1.81 11.82
N GLU A 98 5.03 -0.62 11.50
CA GLU A 98 5.53 0.36 12.47
C GLU A 98 4.39 0.99 13.28
N SER A 99 3.31 1.37 12.61
CA SER A 99 2.09 1.89 13.25
C SER A 99 1.45 0.89 14.20
N ALA A 100 1.45 -0.40 13.85
CA ALA A 100 0.96 -1.48 14.69
C ALA A 100 1.76 -1.66 15.99
N LYS A 101 3.07 -1.40 15.95
CA LYS A 101 3.91 -1.42 17.17
C LYS A 101 3.62 -0.23 18.07
N ALA A 102 3.25 0.91 17.49
CA ALA A 102 2.90 2.12 18.23
C ALA A 102 1.44 2.16 18.69
N GLY A 103 0.57 1.31 18.12
CA GLY A 103 -0.87 1.30 18.38
C GLY A 103 -1.65 2.44 17.71
N ARG A 104 -0.99 3.23 16.86
CA ARG A 104 -1.59 4.33 16.10
C ARG A 104 -0.82 4.59 14.81
N TRP A 105 -1.44 5.25 13.84
CA TRP A 105 -0.79 5.71 12.63
C TRP A 105 0.32 6.73 12.94
N LEU A 106 1.48 6.57 12.31
CA LEU A 106 2.70 7.32 12.62
C LEU A 106 3.14 8.33 11.55
N TYR A 107 2.45 8.37 10.41
CA TYR A 107 2.88 9.13 9.24
C TYR A 107 1.86 10.23 8.92
N ASP A 108 2.35 11.37 8.46
CA ASP A 108 1.57 12.58 8.17
C ASP A 108 1.59 12.94 6.69
#